data_AF-A0A961S6F8-F1
#
_entry.id   AF-A0A961S6F8-F1
#
_cell.length_a   1.000
_cell.length_b   1.000
_cell.length_c   1.000
_cell.angle_alpha   90.00
_cell.angle_beta   90.00
_cell.angle_gamma   90.00
#
_symmetry.space_group_name_H-M   'P 1'
#
loop_
_entity.id
_entity.type
_entity.pdbx_description
1 polymer ?
#
loop_
_entity_poly.entity_id
_entity_poly.type
_entity_poly.pdbx_seq_one_letter_code
_entity_poly.pdbx_strand_id
1 'polypeptide(L)' 'MQPLVVALAALVFAADQAHKWWMLKVFGIEARAPVPVTPFFDLVMVWNRGVSYGLFATHTQALLIGLSIIVTVALWL' A
#
# COMPACT_ATOMS: atom_id res chain seq x y z
N MET A 1 -12.44 -12.01 -19.10
CA MET A 1 -12.29 -11.96 -17.63
C MET A 1 -11.81 -13.32 -17.14
N GLN A 2 -10.51 -13.50 -16.86
CA GLN A 2 -10.06 -14.74 -16.22
C GLN A 2 -10.48 -14.65 -14.73
N PRO A 3 -11.45 -15.45 -14.25
CA PRO A 3 -12.00 -15.32 -12.90
C PRO A 3 -10.92 -15.47 -11.82
N LEU A 4 -9.87 -16.23 -12.13
CA LEU A 4 -8.70 -16.39 -11.30
C LEU A 4 -7.99 -15.06 -11.00
N VAL A 5 -7.84 -14.17 -12.00
CA VAL A 5 -7.12 -12.90 -11.84
C VAL A 5 -7.88 -11.97 -10.91
N VAL A 6 -9.20 -11.90 -11.04
CA VAL A 6 -10.05 -11.09 -10.16
C VAL A 6 -10.03 -11.64 -8.74
N ALA A 7 -10.11 -12.97 -8.58
CA ALA A 7 -10.03 -13.61 -7.27
C ALA A 7 -8.67 -13.33 -6.59
N LEU A 8 -7.57 -13.42 -7.33
CA LEU A 8 -6.24 -13.12 -6.82
C LEU A 8 -6.10 -11.65 -6.44
N ALA A 9 -6.59 -10.72 -7.26
CA ALA A 9 -6.56 -9.29 -6.97
C ALA A 9 -7.33 -8.96 -5.68
N ALA A 10 -8.53 -9.55 -5.51
CA ALA A 10 -9.33 -9.38 -4.30
C ALA A 10 -8.63 -9.95 -3.05
N LEU A 11 -8.00 -11.13 -3.17
CA LEU A 11 -7.27 -11.75 -2.07
C LEU A 11 -6.05 -10.92 -1.64
N VAL A 12 -5.26 -10.44 -2.60
CA VAL A 12 -4.09 -9.58 -2.32
C VAL A 12 -4.53 -8.26 -1.69
N PHE A 13 -5.60 -7.63 -2.20
CA PHE A 13 -6.16 -6.42 -1.61
C PHE A 13 -6.61 -6.64 -0.17
N ALA A 14 -7.33 -7.73 0.11
CA ALA A 14 -7.78 -8.06 1.45
C ALA A 14 -6.59 -8.28 2.41
N ALA A 15 -5.56 -9.00 1.97
CA ALA A 15 -4.36 -9.25 2.76
C ALA A 15 -3.60 -7.94 3.07
N ASP A 16 -3.43 -7.05 2.09
CA ASP A 16 -2.79 -5.73 2.28
C ASP A 16 -3.54 -4.88 3.31
N GLN A 17 -4.86 -4.77 3.18
CA GLN A 17 -5.68 -3.96 4.09
C GLN A 17 -5.72 -4.55 5.50
N ALA A 18 -5.85 -5.88 5.64
CA ALA A 18 -5.83 -6.56 6.92
C ALA A 18 -4.48 -6.38 7.64
N HIS A 19 -3.37 -6.52 6.91
CA HIS A 19 -2.04 -6.31 7.46
C HIS A 19 -1.83 -4.86 7.93
N LYS A 20 -2.19 -3.86 7.11
CA LYS A 20 -2.09 -2.43 7.51
C LYS A 20 -2.95 -2.14 8.73
N TRP A 21 -4.18 -2.63 8.77
CA TRP A 21 -5.06 -2.44 9.92
C TRP A 21 -4.46 -3.04 11.18
N TRP A 22 -3.96 -4.28 11.12
CA TRP A 22 -3.36 -4.96 12.26
C TRP A 22 -2.12 -4.21 12.76
N MET A 23 -1.23 -3.79 11.85
CA MET A 23 -0.02 -3.04 12.19
C MET A 23 -0.32 -1.71 12.90
N LEU A 24 -1.35 -0.99 12.44
CA LEU A 24 -1.72 0.31 13.01
C LEU A 24 -2.54 0.19 14.30
N LYS A 25 -3.48 -0.75 14.38
CA LYS A 25 -4.48 -0.81 15.45
C LYS A 25 -4.18 -1.82 16.55
N VAL A 26 -3.54 -2.92 16.22
CA VAL A 26 -3.27 -4.01 17.17
C VAL A 26 -1.81 -4.00 17.60
N PHE A 27 -0.90 -4.00 16.63
CA PHE A 27 0.53 -4.01 16.91
C PHE A 27 1.05 -2.62 17.33
N GLY A 28 0.47 -1.54 16.80
CA GLY A 28 0.87 -0.17 17.14
C GLY A 28 2.29 0.16 16.66
N ILE A 29 2.60 -0.15 15.40
CA ILE A 29 3.96 0.00 14.85
C ILE A 29 4.53 1.42 15.00
N GLU A 30 3.69 2.45 15.01
CA GLU A 30 4.13 3.86 15.15
C GLU A 30 4.99 4.09 16.40
N ALA A 31 4.68 3.42 17.51
CA ALA A 31 5.43 3.53 18.76
C ALA A 31 6.61 2.56 18.86
N ARG A 32 6.75 1.65 17.89
CA ARG A 32 7.73 0.54 17.92
C ARG A 32 8.77 0.61 16.81
N ALA A 33 8.55 1.42 15.78
CA ALA A 33 9.45 1.53 14.64
C ALA A 33 10.79 2.22 15.04
N PRO A 34 11.93 1.75 14.52
CA PRO A 34 12.10 0.59 13.64
C PRO A 34 11.93 -0.75 14.40
N VAL A 35 11.27 -1.73 13.76
CA VAL A 35 11.14 -3.10 14.29
C VAL A 35 12.13 -4.01 13.57
N PRO A 36 13.23 -4.43 14.22
CA PRO A 36 14.21 -5.30 13.60
C PRO A 36 13.66 -6.71 13.43
N VAL A 37 13.79 -7.25 12.22
CA VAL A 37 13.34 -8.60 11.85
C VAL A 37 14.55 -9.50 11.57
N THR A 38 15.53 -8.99 10.84
CA THR A 38 16.83 -9.65 10.59
C THR A 38 17.96 -8.63 10.72
N PRO A 39 19.24 -9.03 10.74
CA PRO A 39 20.36 -8.08 10.85
C PRO A 39 20.49 -7.05 9.72
N PHE A 40 19.72 -7.19 8.63
CA PHE A 40 19.73 -6.27 7.49
C PHE A 40 18.31 -5.79 7.09
N PHE A 41 17.28 -6.14 7.87
CA PHE A 41 15.89 -5.84 7.54
C PHE A 41 15.10 -5.39 8.76
N ASP A 42 14.64 -4.14 8.69
CA ASP A 42 13.77 -3.51 9.67
C ASP A 42 12.42 -3.16 9.04
N LEU A 43 11.35 -3.29 9.82
CA LEU A 43 10.05 -2.74 9.48
C LEU A 43 9.94 -1.32 10.03
N VAL A 44 9.71 -0.37 9.13
CA VAL A 44 9.53 1.05 9.46
C VAL A 44 8.21 1.51 8.90
N MET A 45 7.47 2.24 9.72
CA MET A 45 6.20 2.83 9.32
C MET A 45 6.45 4.19 8.70
N VAL A 46 5.96 4.38 7.47
CA VAL A 46 6.05 5.64 6.74
C VAL A 46 4.71 5.94 6.07
N TRP A 47 4.21 7.17 6.27
CA TRP A 47 3.07 7.68 5.52
C TRP A 47 3.52 8.24 4.17
N ASN A 48 3.35 7.48 3.10
CA ASN A 48 3.60 8.00 1.75
C ASN A 48 2.38 8.77 1.23
N ARG A 49 2.46 10.11 1.23
CA ARG A 49 1.39 11.00 0.73
C ARG A 49 1.50 11.32 -0.77
N GLY A 50 2.63 10.96 -1.41
CA GLY A 50 2.90 11.19 -2.83
C GLY A 50 3.28 9.90 -3.55
N VAL A 51 4.18 9.99 -4.52
CA VAL A 51 4.82 8.84 -5.19
C VAL A 51 6.29 8.71 -4.78
N SER A 52 7.07 7.89 -5.49
CA SER A 52 8.49 7.66 -5.21
C SER A 52 9.27 8.96 -5.00
N TYR A 53 10.18 8.94 -4.01
CA TYR A 53 11.01 10.09 -3.61
C TYR A 53 10.23 11.32 -3.11
N GLY A 54 8.96 11.17 -2.72
CA GLY A 54 8.15 12.28 -2.23
C GLY A 54 7.62 13.21 -3.33
N LEU A 55 7.72 12.80 -4.60
CA LEU A 55 7.11 13.54 -5.70
C LEU A 55 5.59 13.65 -5.49
N PHE A 56 5.04 14.84 -5.73
CA PHE A 56 3.60 15.11 -5.57
C PHE A 56 3.03 14.80 -4.18
N ALA A 57 3.78 15.09 -3.10
CA ALA A 57 3.33 14.87 -1.72
C ALA A 57 2.25 15.87 -1.21
N THR A 58 1.84 16.84 -2.03
CA THR A 58 1.03 17.99 -1.60
C THR A 58 -0.37 17.97 -2.21
N HIS A 59 -1.37 17.54 -1.44
CA HIS A 59 -2.82 17.58 -1.78
C HIS A 59 -3.24 16.95 -3.12
N THR A 60 -2.33 16.24 -3.80
CA THR A 60 -2.56 15.57 -5.09
C THR A 60 -2.89 14.09 -4.96
N GLN A 61 -3.03 13.57 -3.74
CA GLN A 61 -3.27 12.14 -3.49
C GLN A 61 -4.51 11.61 -4.25
N ALA A 62 -5.61 12.37 -4.27
CA ALA A 62 -6.81 11.99 -5.00
C ALA A 62 -6.55 11.91 -6.52
N LEU A 63 -5.76 12.83 -7.08
CA LEU A 63 -5.37 12.82 -8.49
C LEU A 63 -4.52 11.59 -8.81
N LEU A 64 -3.56 11.26 -7.94
CA LEU A 64 -2.70 10.08 -8.10
C LEU A 64 -3.52 8.79 -8.06
N ILE A 65 -4.48 8.67 -7.13
CA ILE A 65 -5.41 7.54 -7.08
C ILE A 65 -6.20 7.42 -8.38
N GLY A 66 -6.77 8.54 -8.85
CA GLY A 66 -7.52 8.58 -10.11
C GLY A 66 -6.67 8.15 -11.30
N LEU A 67 -5.45 8.66 -11.41
CA LEU A 67 -4.49 8.28 -12.44
C LEU A 67 -4.16 6.77 -12.38
N SER A 68 -3.92 6.22 -11.19
CA SER A 68 -3.66 4.79 -11.02
C SER A 68 -4.85 3.94 -11.50
N ILE A 69 -6.08 4.32 -11.17
CA ILE A 69 -7.28 3.61 -11.65
C ILE A 69 -7.36 3.66 -13.18
N ILE A 70 -7.16 4.83 -13.80
CA ILE A 70 -7.18 4.99 -15.26
C ILE A 70 -6.14 4.08 -15.92
N VAL A 71 -4.91 4.10 -15.43
CA VAL A 71 -3.82 3.27 -15.96
C VAL A 71 -4.12 1.78 -15.79
N THR A 72 -4.62 1.36 -14.63
CA THR A 72 -5.00 -0.04 -14.39
C THR A 72 -6.10 -0.51 -15.33
N VAL A 73 -7.15 0.30 -15.55
CA VAL A 73 -8.23 -0.03 -16.50
C VAL A 73 -7.70 -0.06 -17.94
N ALA A 74 -6.89 0.92 -18.33
CA ALA A 74 -6.30 0.98 -19.68
C ALA A 74 -5.36 -0.19 -19.99
N LEU A 75 -4.61 -0.69 -19.00
CA LEU A 75 -3.76 -1.88 -19.16
C LEU A 75 -4.56 -3.19 -19.12
N TRP A 76 -5.77 -3.18 -18.55
CA TRP A 76 -6.62 -4.35 -18.43
C TRP A 76 -7.45 -4.64 -19.69
N LEU A 77 -7.88 -3.58 -20.38
CA LEU A 77 -8.63 -3.64 -21.64
C LEU A 77 -7.73 -4.02 -22.82
#